data_AF-A0A815GM54-F1
#
_entry.id   AF-A0A815GM54-F1
#
_cell.length_a   1.000
_cell.length_b   1.000
_cell.length_c   1.000
_cell.angle_alpha   90.00
_cell.angle_beta   90.00
_cell.angle_gamma   90.00
#
_symmetry.space_group_name_H-M   'P 1'
#
loop_
_entity.id
_entity.type
_entity.pdbx_description
1 polymer ?
#
loop_
_entity_poly.entity_id
_entity_poly.type
_entity_poly.pdbx_seq_one_letter_code
_entity_poly.pdbx_strand_id
1 'polypeptide(L)'
;MATAIPSTNVFHTKSDEMHLEIFCLVWLDPGSSTNDDHDTEQQLRSIINHLKKFHDVSQCQKYIDERSPKERVIMVVSGQLGRKIVPSIHNLRQVISIYVYCFDKKRNEQWACKYAKVRAVVVELDELISRIKDDHKIQKFVEEPLSINIFTTGGGAGNSTIGLNGEFVFSQVLIDCLSRLRYTEADKNELIRLCEQQYKGNSIELSNIREFQDKYSSNNVLRCIDKQLALSFLKFSDDKENLEAVLFQIDADPKMAITKPFADITEYSEYKDEAEVLFMLGSIFRLDSVNRSKHGQVWIIQMTLCNDDEHDLKQVLMDMREQYLSKETNLQKLGKILLEMGKSDLAQHYFIRMLEQLPSNDPLRIDLYLDLATLKSYAGHLNKSMKWRQKASALKKQIQSISSSISKSKIPI
;
A
#
# COMPACT_ATOMS: atom_id res chain seq x y z
N MET A 1 47.51 19.94 -18.91
CA MET A 1 47.32 18.67 -19.65
C MET A 1 46.35 17.82 -18.86
N ALA A 2 45.07 17.88 -19.23
CA ALA A 2 44.02 17.04 -18.68
C ALA A 2 43.96 15.75 -19.49
N THR A 3 43.96 14.60 -18.82
CA THR A 3 43.79 13.29 -19.46
C THR A 3 42.53 12.66 -18.89
N ALA A 4 41.59 12.40 -19.80
CA ALA A 4 40.25 11.91 -19.54
C ALA A 4 40.25 10.47 -19.01
N ILE A 5 39.34 10.18 -18.07
CA ILE A 5 38.92 8.83 -17.70
C ILE A 5 37.61 8.54 -18.45
N PRO A 6 37.43 7.36 -19.09
CA PRO A 6 36.30 7.12 -19.97
C PRO A 6 35.01 6.82 -19.19
N SER A 7 33.92 7.34 -19.74
CA SER A 7 32.54 7.15 -19.36
C SER A 7 32.16 5.67 -19.24
N THR A 8 31.88 5.20 -18.03
CA THR A 8 31.16 3.94 -17.84
C THR A 8 29.68 4.18 -18.06
N ASN A 9 29.15 3.56 -19.11
CA ASN A 9 27.74 3.50 -19.49
C ASN A 9 26.85 3.25 -18.27
N VAL A 10 26.18 4.32 -17.83
CA VAL A 10 24.96 4.22 -17.04
C VAL A 10 23.95 3.55 -17.96
N PHE A 11 23.54 2.34 -17.61
CA PHE A 11 22.31 1.77 -18.15
C PHE A 11 21.18 2.74 -17.78
N HIS A 12 20.80 3.61 -18.71
CA HIS A 12 19.51 4.29 -18.69
C HIS A 12 18.45 3.22 -18.94
N THR A 13 18.13 2.43 -17.91
CA THR A 13 16.79 1.89 -17.79
C THR A 13 15.89 3.10 -17.56
N LYS A 14 14.98 3.35 -18.51
CA LYS A 14 13.83 4.25 -18.34
C LYS A 14 13.39 4.15 -16.89
N SER A 15 13.47 5.27 -16.18
CA SER A 15 12.85 5.42 -14.87
C SER A 15 11.36 5.16 -15.07
N ASP A 16 10.92 3.93 -14.82
CA ASP A 16 9.55 3.73 -14.38
C ASP A 16 9.44 4.58 -13.12
N GLU A 17 8.87 5.78 -13.25
CA GLU A 17 8.39 6.54 -12.10
C GLU A 17 7.50 5.57 -11.33
N MET A 18 8.01 5.05 -10.21
CA MET A 18 7.36 4.00 -9.45
C MET A 18 6.11 4.62 -8.82
N HIS A 19 5.01 4.53 -9.55
CA HIS A 19 3.76 5.16 -9.20
C HIS A 19 3.13 4.36 -8.05
N LEU A 20 3.14 4.96 -6.85
CA LEU A 20 2.62 4.34 -5.63
C LEU A 20 1.09 4.32 -5.58
N GLU A 21 0.43 5.12 -6.41
CA GLU A 21 -1.03 5.20 -6.47
C GLU A 21 -1.59 4.18 -7.48
N ILE A 22 -2.75 3.61 -7.20
CA ILE A 22 -3.44 2.73 -8.16
C ILE A 22 -4.22 3.58 -9.18
N PHE A 23 -4.65 4.77 -8.76
CA PHE A 23 -5.54 5.66 -9.51
C PHE A 23 -4.76 6.77 -10.23
N CYS A 24 -5.21 7.12 -11.43
CA CYS A 24 -4.72 8.22 -12.25
C CYS A 24 -5.89 9.00 -12.80
N LEU A 25 -5.82 10.33 -12.73
CA LEU A 25 -6.79 11.24 -13.32
C LEU A 25 -6.23 11.81 -14.63
N VAL A 26 -6.97 11.65 -15.72
CA VAL A 26 -6.60 12.14 -17.05
C VAL A 26 -7.60 13.20 -17.48
N TRP A 27 -7.14 14.42 -17.74
CA TRP A 27 -7.97 15.54 -18.19
C TRP A 27 -7.65 15.88 -19.65
N LEU A 28 -8.62 15.77 -20.54
CA LEU A 28 -8.47 16.07 -21.98
C LEU A 28 -9.37 17.25 -22.38
N ASP A 29 -8.75 18.42 -22.50
CA ASP A 29 -9.44 19.68 -22.79
C ASP A 29 -8.56 20.60 -23.66
N PRO A 30 -9.06 21.10 -24.80
CA PRO A 30 -8.32 22.04 -25.64
C PRO A 30 -8.25 23.47 -25.08
N GLY A 31 -8.96 23.81 -23.98
CA GLY A 31 -9.23 25.21 -23.58
C GLY A 31 -8.57 25.78 -22.31
N SER A 32 -7.65 25.10 -21.63
CA SER A 32 -7.20 25.51 -20.28
C SER A 32 -5.97 26.44 -20.26
N SER A 33 -6.12 27.70 -20.70
CA SER A 33 -5.08 28.73 -20.53
C SER A 33 -5.57 29.95 -19.74
N THR A 34 -6.34 29.74 -18.67
CA THR A 34 -6.77 30.82 -17.75
C THR A 34 -6.47 30.47 -16.29
N ASN A 35 -6.28 31.51 -15.46
CA ASN A 35 -5.79 31.42 -14.08
C ASN A 35 -6.65 30.58 -13.10
N ASP A 36 -7.90 30.24 -13.46
CA ASP A 36 -8.78 29.31 -12.70
C ASP A 36 -8.33 27.84 -12.77
N ASP A 37 -7.38 27.52 -13.67
CA ASP A 37 -6.88 26.17 -13.88
C ASP A 37 -6.03 25.66 -12.70
N HIS A 38 -5.49 26.56 -11.87
CA HIS A 38 -4.66 26.17 -10.72
C HIS A 38 -5.47 25.71 -9.50
N ASP A 39 -6.58 26.39 -9.18
CA ASP A 39 -7.45 25.99 -8.06
C ASP A 39 -8.16 24.67 -8.37
N THR A 40 -8.69 24.55 -9.59
CA THR A 40 -9.28 23.31 -10.11
C THR A 40 -8.28 22.15 -10.06
N GLU A 41 -7.04 22.39 -10.49
CA GLU A 41 -5.99 21.38 -10.44
C GLU A 41 -5.65 20.97 -9.00
N GLN A 42 -5.56 21.90 -8.06
CA GLN A 42 -5.32 21.58 -6.65
C GLN A 42 -6.47 20.77 -6.06
N GLN A 43 -7.72 21.13 -6.34
CA GLN A 43 -8.90 20.41 -5.87
C GLN A 43 -8.93 18.97 -6.42
N LEU A 44 -8.61 18.77 -7.69
CA LEU A 44 -8.53 17.43 -8.28
C LEU A 44 -7.36 16.61 -7.74
N ARG A 45 -6.19 17.25 -7.56
CA ARG A 45 -5.02 16.61 -6.95
C ARG A 45 -5.25 16.22 -5.49
N SER A 46 -6.16 16.90 -4.78
CA SER A 46 -6.60 16.49 -3.44
C SER A 46 -7.41 15.20 -3.43
N ILE A 47 -7.98 14.80 -4.58
CA ILE A 47 -8.75 13.57 -4.72
C ILE A 47 -7.86 12.46 -5.30
N ILE A 48 -7.19 12.74 -6.42
CA ILE A 48 -6.24 11.83 -7.09
C ILE A 48 -5.01 12.64 -7.43
N ASN A 49 -3.89 12.34 -6.76
CA ASN A 49 -2.70 13.15 -6.86
C ASN A 49 -2.05 13.05 -8.24
N HIS A 50 -2.12 11.89 -8.90
CA HIS A 50 -1.64 11.73 -10.27
C HIS A 50 -2.62 12.25 -11.33
N LEU A 51 -2.63 13.57 -11.49
CA LEU A 51 -3.33 14.27 -12.57
C LEU A 51 -2.42 14.50 -13.79
N LYS A 52 -2.88 14.11 -14.99
CA LYS A 52 -2.26 14.43 -16.28
C LYS A 52 -3.23 15.13 -17.21
N LYS A 53 -2.82 16.31 -17.71
CA LYS A 53 -3.59 17.11 -18.67
C LYS A 53 -3.09 16.88 -20.09
N PHE A 54 -4.01 16.83 -21.04
CA PHE A 54 -3.75 16.71 -22.47
C PHE A 54 -4.62 17.69 -23.25
N HIS A 55 -4.08 18.19 -24.35
CA HIS A 55 -4.81 19.02 -25.33
C HIS A 55 -5.06 18.29 -26.64
N ASP A 56 -4.36 17.17 -26.87
CA ASP A 56 -4.42 16.36 -28.07
C ASP A 56 -4.93 14.93 -27.78
N VAL A 57 -5.86 14.47 -28.63
CA VAL A 57 -6.48 13.15 -28.51
C VAL A 57 -5.47 12.03 -28.71
N SER A 58 -4.54 12.18 -29.65
CA SER A 58 -3.58 11.13 -30.02
C SER A 58 -2.57 10.90 -28.90
N GLN A 59 -2.07 11.99 -28.30
CA GLN A 59 -1.18 11.93 -27.14
C GLN A 59 -1.88 11.33 -25.92
N CYS A 60 -3.12 11.74 -25.65
CA CYS A 60 -3.92 11.20 -24.55
C CYS A 60 -4.18 9.70 -24.72
N GLN A 61 -4.57 9.27 -25.92
CA GLN A 61 -4.85 7.87 -26.19
C GLN A 61 -3.59 7.01 -26.06
N LYS A 62 -2.47 7.44 -26.66
CA LYS A 62 -1.19 6.75 -26.51
C LYS A 62 -0.78 6.58 -25.05
N TYR A 63 -0.98 7.62 -24.24
CA TYR A 63 -0.71 7.56 -22.81
C TYR A 63 -1.56 6.50 -22.09
N ILE A 64 -2.84 6.36 -22.42
CA ILE A 64 -3.75 5.37 -21.81
C ILE A 64 -3.42 3.95 -22.29
N ASP A 65 -3.02 3.79 -23.56
CA ASP A 65 -2.69 2.49 -24.16
C ASP A 65 -1.37 1.90 -23.62
N GLU A 66 -0.39 2.75 -23.31
CA GLU A 66 0.91 2.35 -22.75
C GLU A 66 0.85 1.95 -21.26
N ARG A 67 -0.30 2.14 -20.59
CA ARG A 67 -0.47 1.91 -19.15
C ARG A 67 -0.78 0.46 -18.82
N SER A 68 -0.38 0.04 -17.62
CA SER A 68 -0.63 -1.31 -17.13
C SER A 68 -2.14 -1.56 -16.93
N PRO A 69 -2.66 -2.75 -17.24
CA PRO A 69 -4.05 -3.14 -16.92
C PRO A 69 -4.38 -3.15 -15.42
N LYS A 70 -3.37 -3.01 -14.55
CA LYS A 70 -3.54 -2.88 -13.10
C LYS A 70 -3.79 -1.44 -12.64
N GLU A 71 -3.39 -0.45 -13.44
CA GLU A 71 -3.67 0.95 -13.15
C GLU A 71 -5.15 1.28 -13.41
N ARG A 72 -5.62 2.35 -12.76
CA ARG A 72 -7.03 2.74 -12.72
C ARG A 72 -7.17 4.19 -13.16
N VAL A 73 -7.63 4.36 -14.39
CA VAL A 73 -7.75 5.65 -15.08
C VAL A 73 -9.17 6.17 -14.95
N ILE A 74 -9.30 7.31 -14.28
CA ILE A 74 -10.48 8.17 -14.31
C ILE A 74 -10.22 9.26 -15.34
N MET A 75 -11.15 9.45 -16.27
CA MET A 75 -10.98 10.42 -17.35
C MET A 75 -12.01 11.54 -17.26
N VAL A 76 -11.56 12.78 -17.38
CA VAL A 76 -12.37 13.97 -17.64
C VAL A 76 -12.12 14.42 -19.08
N VAL A 77 -13.17 14.64 -19.85
CA VAL A 77 -13.05 15.01 -21.26
C VAL A 77 -14.06 16.07 -21.66
N SER A 78 -13.66 17.01 -22.52
CA SER A 78 -14.59 17.94 -23.15
C SER A 78 -15.58 17.23 -24.08
N GLY A 79 -16.79 17.77 -24.25
CA GLY A 79 -17.83 17.15 -25.08
C GLY A 79 -17.40 16.86 -26.54
N GLN A 80 -16.59 17.73 -27.15
CA GLN A 80 -16.11 17.55 -28.52
C GLN A 80 -15.03 16.47 -28.61
N LEU A 81 -14.05 16.48 -27.70
CA LEU A 81 -12.98 15.48 -27.71
C LEU A 81 -13.48 14.11 -27.23
N GLY A 82 -14.47 14.08 -26.34
CA GLY A 82 -15.10 12.86 -25.84
C GLY A 82 -15.68 12.01 -26.96
N ARG A 83 -16.37 12.64 -27.92
CA ARG A 83 -16.90 11.93 -29.11
C ARG A 83 -15.83 11.24 -29.94
N LYS A 84 -14.59 11.74 -29.91
CA LYS A 84 -13.46 11.19 -30.67
C LYS A 84 -12.75 10.08 -29.91
N ILE A 85 -12.46 10.26 -28.62
CA ILE A 85 -11.61 9.34 -27.86
C ILE A 85 -12.38 8.19 -27.19
N VAL A 86 -13.59 8.43 -26.66
CA VAL A 86 -14.35 7.43 -25.91
C VAL A 86 -14.60 6.14 -26.70
N PRO A 87 -14.95 6.18 -28.01
CA PRO A 87 -15.10 4.96 -28.80
C PRO A 87 -13.84 4.07 -28.83
N SER A 88 -12.65 4.67 -28.76
CA SER A 88 -11.38 3.93 -28.80
C SER A 88 -10.98 3.32 -27.45
N ILE A 89 -11.31 3.99 -26.33
CA ILE A 89 -10.79 3.62 -25.01
C ILE A 89 -11.80 2.92 -24.08
N HIS A 90 -13.11 2.98 -24.38
CA HIS A 90 -14.13 2.50 -23.43
C HIS A 90 -13.99 1.01 -23.08
N ASN A 91 -13.44 0.18 -23.96
CA ASN A 91 -13.25 -1.25 -23.71
C ASN A 91 -11.98 -1.57 -22.90
N LEU A 92 -11.09 -0.60 -22.69
CA LEU A 92 -9.84 -0.81 -21.95
C LEU A 92 -10.11 -1.03 -20.47
N ARG A 93 -9.59 -2.13 -19.90
CA ARG A 93 -9.83 -2.50 -18.49
C ARG A 93 -9.34 -1.43 -17.52
N GLN A 94 -8.22 -0.78 -17.84
CA GLN A 94 -7.64 0.26 -17.00
C GLN A 94 -8.51 1.52 -16.91
N VAL A 95 -9.42 1.76 -17.87
CA VAL A 95 -10.36 2.88 -17.81
C VAL A 95 -11.59 2.44 -17.01
N ILE A 96 -11.86 3.11 -15.89
CA ILE A 96 -12.96 2.75 -14.96
C ILE A 96 -14.15 3.70 -15.01
N SER A 97 -13.88 5.00 -15.18
CA SER A 97 -14.91 6.03 -15.27
C SER A 97 -14.47 7.15 -16.20
N ILE A 98 -15.44 7.68 -16.93
CA ILE A 98 -15.29 8.80 -17.85
C ILE A 98 -16.37 9.83 -17.48
N TYR A 99 -15.96 11.08 -17.30
CA TYR A 99 -16.83 12.23 -17.10
C TYR A 99 -16.70 13.18 -18.27
N VAL A 100 -17.84 13.60 -18.82
CA VAL A 100 -17.87 14.58 -19.90
C VAL A 100 -18.15 15.94 -19.29
N TYR A 101 -17.14 16.81 -19.24
CA TYR A 101 -17.27 18.18 -18.74
C TYR A 101 -17.57 19.12 -19.92
N CYS A 102 -18.79 19.67 -19.98
CA CYS A 102 -19.20 20.55 -21.07
C CYS A 102 -20.44 21.39 -20.75
N PHE A 103 -20.54 22.58 -21.38
CA PHE A 103 -21.72 23.43 -21.27
C PHE A 103 -22.99 22.86 -21.95
N ASP A 104 -22.83 22.10 -23.04
CA ASP A 104 -23.95 21.53 -23.81
C ASP A 104 -24.28 20.10 -23.36
N LYS A 105 -24.89 19.99 -22.18
CA LYS A 105 -25.23 18.71 -21.54
C LYS A 105 -26.11 17.82 -22.43
N LYS A 106 -27.26 18.34 -22.88
CA LYS A 106 -28.26 17.58 -23.65
C LYS A 106 -27.68 16.95 -24.92
N ARG A 107 -26.86 17.68 -25.66
CA ARG A 107 -26.27 17.17 -26.91
C ARG A 107 -25.26 16.07 -26.65
N ASN A 108 -24.56 16.11 -25.51
CA ASN A 108 -23.52 15.14 -25.17
C ASN A 108 -24.05 13.90 -24.46
N GLU A 109 -25.16 14.01 -23.73
CA GLU A 109 -25.87 12.86 -23.14
C GLU A 109 -26.30 11.84 -24.20
N GLN A 110 -26.72 12.30 -25.39
CA GLN A 110 -27.18 11.44 -26.50
C GLN A 110 -26.14 10.42 -26.99
N TRP A 111 -24.85 10.73 -26.90
CA TRP A 111 -23.79 9.80 -27.29
C TRP A 111 -23.13 9.17 -26.07
N ALA A 112 -23.04 9.88 -24.95
CA ALA A 112 -22.46 9.40 -23.70
C ALA A 112 -23.20 8.17 -23.17
N CYS A 113 -24.54 8.15 -23.25
CA CYS A 113 -25.38 7.04 -22.76
C CYS A 113 -25.11 5.69 -23.46
N LYS A 114 -24.40 5.69 -24.60
CA LYS A 114 -24.03 4.47 -25.32
C LYS A 114 -22.87 3.71 -24.67
N TYR A 115 -22.16 4.34 -23.73
CA TYR A 115 -20.94 3.80 -23.14
C TYR A 115 -21.11 3.66 -21.63
N ALA A 116 -21.14 2.42 -21.13
CA ALA A 116 -21.38 2.13 -19.71
C ALA A 116 -20.36 2.78 -18.75
N LYS A 117 -19.15 3.07 -19.23
CA LYS A 117 -18.10 3.72 -18.44
C LYS A 117 -18.22 5.25 -18.38
N VAL A 118 -19.08 5.84 -19.19
CA VAL A 118 -19.37 7.28 -19.08
C VAL A 118 -20.37 7.47 -17.96
N ARG A 119 -19.90 7.97 -16.82
CA ARG A 119 -20.67 8.07 -15.57
C ARG A 119 -21.60 9.27 -15.58
N ALA A 120 -21.16 10.39 -16.12
CA ALA A 120 -21.94 11.61 -16.15
C ALA A 120 -21.51 12.59 -17.24
N VAL A 121 -22.46 13.41 -17.68
CA VAL A 121 -22.21 14.66 -18.41
C VAL A 121 -22.49 15.80 -17.44
N VAL A 122 -21.45 16.58 -17.16
CA VAL A 122 -21.42 17.57 -16.07
C VAL A 122 -21.16 18.96 -16.64
N VAL A 123 -21.85 19.95 -16.10
CA VAL A 123 -21.73 21.37 -16.49
C VAL A 123 -20.94 22.15 -15.44
N GLU A 124 -21.21 21.89 -14.17
CA GLU A 124 -20.62 22.61 -13.03
C GLU A 124 -19.39 21.89 -12.50
N LEU A 125 -18.32 22.64 -12.20
CA LEU A 125 -17.07 22.07 -11.70
C LEU A 125 -17.24 21.39 -10.33
N ASP A 126 -18.01 22.00 -9.43
CA ASP A 126 -18.26 21.44 -8.09
C ASP A 126 -18.97 20.09 -8.16
N GLU A 127 -19.91 19.94 -9.10
CA GLU A 127 -20.59 18.66 -9.36
C GLU A 127 -19.59 17.60 -9.86
N LEU A 128 -18.67 17.99 -10.75
CA LEU A 128 -17.65 17.09 -11.30
C LEU A 128 -16.73 16.58 -10.18
N ILE A 129 -16.22 17.51 -9.36
CA ILE A 129 -15.31 17.20 -8.26
C ILE A 129 -16.01 16.28 -7.24
N SER A 130 -17.25 16.58 -6.87
CA SER A 130 -18.03 15.76 -5.94
C SER A 130 -18.20 14.33 -6.45
N ARG A 131 -18.59 14.17 -7.72
CA ARG A 131 -18.78 12.84 -8.34
C ARG A 131 -17.46 12.05 -8.43
N ILE A 132 -16.37 12.70 -8.83
CA ILE A 132 -15.05 12.04 -8.88
C ILE A 132 -14.64 11.59 -7.47
N LYS A 133 -14.89 12.42 -6.45
CA LYS A 133 -14.57 12.09 -5.06
C LYS A 133 -15.35 10.88 -4.56
N ASP A 134 -16.65 10.80 -4.85
CA ASP A 134 -17.49 9.69 -4.43
C ASP A 134 -17.17 8.39 -5.17
N ASP A 135 -17.02 8.45 -6.50
CA ASP A 135 -16.62 7.28 -7.30
C ASP A 135 -15.20 6.82 -6.93
N HIS A 136 -14.29 7.75 -6.65
CA HIS A 136 -12.95 7.42 -6.17
C HIS A 136 -13.02 6.71 -4.81
N LYS A 137 -13.84 7.16 -3.85
CA LYS A 137 -14.01 6.47 -2.56
C LYS A 137 -14.55 5.05 -2.74
N ILE A 138 -15.59 4.88 -3.57
CA ILE A 138 -16.20 3.57 -3.84
C ILE A 138 -15.18 2.65 -4.51
N GLN A 139 -14.48 3.12 -5.53
CA GLN A 139 -13.48 2.33 -6.24
C GLN A 139 -12.26 2.05 -5.38
N LYS A 140 -11.83 2.99 -4.54
CA LYS A 140 -10.77 2.78 -3.55
C LYS A 140 -11.15 1.63 -2.61
N PHE A 141 -12.39 1.59 -2.14
CA PHE A 141 -12.88 0.48 -1.31
C PHE A 141 -12.94 -0.87 -2.06
N VAL A 142 -13.30 -0.86 -3.35
CA VAL A 142 -13.45 -2.09 -4.17
C VAL A 142 -12.11 -2.59 -4.74
N GLU A 143 -11.18 -1.68 -5.03
CA GLU A 143 -9.98 -1.95 -5.82
C GLU A 143 -8.66 -1.72 -5.08
N GLU A 144 -8.64 -0.99 -3.95
CA GLU A 144 -7.47 -1.04 -3.09
C GLU A 144 -7.41 -2.43 -2.45
N PRO A 145 -6.29 -3.16 -2.64
CA PRO A 145 -6.01 -4.30 -1.81
C PRO A 145 -5.62 -3.74 -0.44
N LEU A 146 -6.60 -3.42 0.39
CA LEU A 146 -6.34 -3.36 1.82
C LEU A 146 -5.77 -4.73 2.21
N SER A 147 -4.49 -4.68 2.58
CA SER A 147 -3.74 -5.58 3.44
C SER A 147 -4.41 -6.93 3.71
N ILE A 148 -3.83 -8.00 3.13
CA ILE A 148 -4.21 -9.40 3.33
C ILE A 148 -5.58 -9.73 2.70
N ASN A 149 -5.53 -10.09 1.42
CA ASN A 149 -6.68 -10.74 0.78
C ASN A 149 -6.74 -12.19 1.28
N ILE A 150 -7.37 -12.40 2.45
CA ILE A 150 -7.54 -13.73 3.10
C ILE A 150 -8.27 -14.71 2.17
N PHE A 151 -9.01 -14.21 1.18
CA PHE A 151 -9.71 -15.04 0.21
C PHE A 151 -9.19 -14.80 -1.20
N THR A 152 -8.25 -15.62 -1.64
CA THR A 152 -7.98 -15.78 -3.07
C THR A 152 -9.19 -16.45 -3.72
N THR A 153 -10.12 -15.65 -4.24
CA THR A 153 -11.18 -16.13 -5.13
C THR A 153 -10.59 -16.33 -6.54
N GLY A 154 -9.91 -17.46 -6.72
CA GLY A 154 -9.29 -17.83 -7.99
C GLY A 154 -9.03 -19.33 -8.07
N GLY A 155 -10.08 -20.06 -8.46
CA GLY A 155 -10.11 -21.46 -8.93
C GLY A 155 -8.88 -22.35 -8.74
N GLY A 156 -8.99 -23.31 -7.83
CA GLY A 156 -8.10 -24.46 -7.73
C GLY A 156 -8.49 -25.29 -6.51
N ALA A 157 -9.10 -26.45 -6.74
CA ALA A 157 -9.54 -27.36 -5.70
C ALA A 157 -8.43 -27.69 -4.69
N GLY A 158 -8.78 -27.65 -3.41
CA GLY A 158 -8.09 -28.37 -2.33
C GLY A 158 -6.75 -27.79 -1.88
N ASN A 159 -6.75 -26.62 -1.22
CA ASN A 159 -5.62 -26.23 -0.38
C ASN A 159 -6.08 -26.17 1.08
N SER A 160 -5.48 -27.08 1.86
CA SER A 160 -5.60 -27.25 3.31
C SER A 160 -5.59 -25.92 4.08
N THR A 161 -6.31 -25.89 5.20
CA THR A 161 -6.35 -24.84 6.23
C THR A 161 -4.98 -24.37 6.75
N ILE A 162 -3.90 -25.03 6.35
CA ILE A 162 -2.50 -24.62 6.60
C ILE A 162 -2.10 -23.36 5.81
N GLY A 163 -2.66 -23.13 4.62
CA GLY A 163 -2.31 -21.96 3.79
C GLY A 163 -2.81 -20.62 4.34
N LEU A 164 -4.02 -20.61 4.92
CA LEU A 164 -4.66 -19.43 5.52
C LEU A 164 -4.00 -19.01 6.84
N ASN A 165 -3.46 -19.96 7.60
CA ASN A 165 -2.75 -19.69 8.85
C ASN A 165 -1.33 -19.16 8.60
N GLY A 166 -0.65 -19.57 7.52
CA GLY A 166 0.73 -19.15 7.25
C GLY A 166 0.87 -17.63 7.05
N GLU A 167 0.06 -17.04 6.18
CA GLU A 167 0.10 -15.59 5.91
C GLU A 167 -0.24 -14.74 7.14
N PHE A 168 -1.20 -15.21 7.96
CA PHE A 168 -1.55 -14.55 9.22
C PHE A 168 -0.42 -14.65 10.25
N VAL A 169 0.19 -15.82 10.41
CA VAL A 169 1.30 -15.96 11.37
C VAL A 169 2.51 -15.13 10.90
N PHE A 170 2.83 -15.12 9.61
CA PHE A 170 3.88 -14.25 9.07
C PHE A 170 3.55 -12.75 9.19
N SER A 171 2.27 -12.34 9.12
CA SER A 171 1.91 -10.94 9.36
C SER A 171 2.09 -10.54 10.82
N GLN A 172 1.78 -11.42 11.78
CA GLN A 172 2.05 -11.19 13.20
C GLN A 172 3.56 -11.11 13.49
N VAL A 173 4.35 -12.01 12.90
CA VAL A 173 5.83 -12.00 13.00
C VAL A 173 6.42 -10.76 12.31
N LEU A 174 5.84 -10.32 11.19
CA LEU A 174 6.22 -9.08 10.51
C LEU A 174 5.94 -7.85 11.40
N ILE A 175 4.77 -7.76 12.02
CA ILE A 175 4.41 -6.66 12.94
C ILE A 175 5.41 -6.64 14.10
N ASP A 176 5.66 -7.78 14.75
CA ASP A 176 6.61 -7.89 15.86
C ASP A 176 8.06 -7.58 15.40
N CYS A 177 8.44 -7.98 14.19
CA CYS A 177 9.72 -7.61 13.58
C CYS A 177 9.81 -6.09 13.39
N LEU A 178 8.79 -5.46 12.81
CA LEU A 178 8.73 -4.01 12.58
C LEU A 178 8.77 -3.23 13.91
N SER A 179 8.08 -3.72 14.94
CA SER A 179 8.08 -3.11 16.28
C SER A 179 9.44 -3.21 16.99
N ARG A 180 10.25 -4.23 16.69
CA ARG A 180 11.60 -4.43 17.27
C ARG A 180 12.72 -3.80 16.46
N LEU A 181 12.45 -3.42 15.20
CA LEU A 181 13.41 -2.66 14.42
C LEU A 181 13.61 -1.30 15.12
N ARG A 182 14.88 -0.97 15.38
CA ARG A 182 15.22 0.35 15.91
C ARG A 182 14.98 1.36 14.80
N TYR A 183 13.82 1.99 14.85
CA TYR A 183 13.53 3.19 14.09
C TYR A 183 14.59 4.25 14.39
N THR A 184 15.15 4.83 13.34
CA THR A 184 16.00 6.01 13.46
C THR A 184 15.30 7.22 12.88
N GLU A 185 15.59 8.41 13.40
CA GLU A 185 15.13 9.66 12.79
C GLU A 185 15.54 9.78 11.31
N ALA A 186 16.60 9.09 10.89
CA ALA A 186 16.99 9.02 9.49
C ALA A 186 15.94 8.32 8.62
N ASP A 187 15.27 7.28 9.11
CA ASP A 187 14.25 6.53 8.37
C ASP A 187 12.96 7.34 8.17
N LYS A 188 12.51 8.10 9.19
CA LYS A 188 11.37 9.04 9.03
C LYS A 188 11.70 10.13 8.05
N ASN A 189 12.89 10.71 8.14
CA ASN A 189 13.31 11.76 7.21
C ASN A 189 13.44 11.25 5.77
N GLU A 190 13.85 9.99 5.58
CA GLU A 190 13.87 9.35 4.26
C GLU A 190 12.44 9.16 3.70
N LEU A 191 11.52 8.64 4.52
CA LEU A 191 10.11 8.49 4.14
C LEU A 191 9.48 9.84 3.79
N ILE A 192 9.69 10.87 4.63
CA ILE A 192 9.19 12.23 4.40
C ILE A 192 9.71 12.76 3.06
N ARG A 193 11.02 12.62 2.78
CA ARG A 193 11.60 13.09 1.51
C ARG A 193 11.00 12.38 0.30
N LEU A 194 10.79 11.07 0.38
CA LEU A 194 10.14 10.31 -0.70
C LEU A 194 8.70 10.81 -0.94
N CYS A 195 7.95 11.03 0.14
CA CYS A 195 6.60 11.61 0.05
C CYS A 195 6.62 13.03 -0.53
N GLU A 196 7.48 13.92 -0.04
CA GLU A 196 7.61 15.29 -0.55
C GLU A 196 7.95 15.33 -2.05
N GLN A 197 8.81 14.41 -2.50
CA GLN A 197 9.14 14.28 -3.92
C GLN A 197 7.96 13.78 -4.74
N GLN A 198 7.19 12.82 -4.22
CA GLN A 198 6.02 12.23 -4.90
C GLN A 198 4.86 13.23 -5.00
N TYR A 199 4.57 13.96 -3.92
CA TYR A 199 3.47 14.92 -3.82
C TYR A 199 3.89 16.35 -4.22
N LYS A 200 4.99 16.48 -4.97
CA LYS A 200 5.50 17.78 -5.41
C LYS A 200 4.44 18.50 -6.24
N GLY A 201 4.01 19.67 -5.76
CA GLY A 201 2.97 20.48 -6.39
C GLY A 201 1.56 20.25 -5.83
N ASN A 202 1.38 19.33 -4.89
CA ASN A 202 0.15 19.15 -4.13
C ASN A 202 0.28 19.82 -2.75
N SER A 203 -0.19 21.08 -2.65
CA SER A 203 -0.08 21.90 -1.45
C SER A 203 -0.75 21.27 -0.22
N ILE A 204 -1.86 20.56 -0.42
CA ILE A 204 -2.64 19.90 0.62
C ILE A 204 -1.85 18.71 1.18
N GLU A 205 -1.39 17.81 0.32
CA GLU A 205 -0.61 16.65 0.78
C GLU A 205 0.74 17.04 1.40
N LEU A 206 1.39 18.08 0.85
CA LEU A 206 2.61 18.63 1.47
C LEU A 206 2.32 19.23 2.86
N SER A 207 1.13 19.81 3.07
CA SER A 207 0.70 20.27 4.39
C SER A 207 0.47 19.10 5.34
N ASN A 208 -0.19 18.03 4.88
CA ASN A 208 -0.40 16.80 5.65
C ASN A 208 0.92 16.13 6.05
N ILE A 209 1.90 16.09 5.14
CA ILE A 209 3.24 15.54 5.40
C ILE A 209 3.99 16.37 6.44
N ARG A 210 3.90 17.71 6.39
CA ARG A 210 4.49 18.58 7.42
C ARG A 210 3.81 18.41 8.76
N GLU A 211 2.48 18.33 8.77
CA GLU A 211 1.73 18.03 9.98
C GLU A 211 2.11 16.68 10.57
N PHE A 212 2.24 15.64 9.74
CA PHE A 212 2.75 14.34 10.16
C PHE A 212 4.18 14.46 10.72
N GLN A 213 5.07 15.20 10.05
CA GLN A 213 6.43 15.40 10.54
C GLN A 213 6.46 16.04 11.93
N ASP A 214 5.62 17.05 12.15
CA ASP A 214 5.60 17.89 13.35
C ASP A 214 4.80 17.26 14.51
N LYS A 215 3.69 16.56 14.22
CA LYS A 215 2.71 16.12 15.21
C LYS A 215 2.63 14.60 15.39
N TYR A 216 3.19 13.80 14.50
CA TYR A 216 3.09 12.34 14.61
C TYR A 216 3.87 11.80 15.82
N SER A 217 3.15 11.08 16.67
CA SER A 217 3.68 10.28 17.78
C SER A 217 3.21 8.84 17.60
N SER A 218 4.02 7.86 18.02
CA SER A 218 3.78 6.41 17.88
C SER A 218 2.50 5.89 18.54
N ASN A 219 1.75 6.76 19.21
CA ASN A 219 0.55 6.42 19.98
C ASN A 219 -0.77 6.65 19.22
N ASN A 220 -0.75 7.03 17.94
CA ASN A 220 -1.95 7.45 17.20
C ASN A 220 -2.26 6.54 16.01
N VAL A 221 -3.15 5.53 16.13
CA VAL A 221 -3.58 4.67 15.00
C VAL A 221 -4.97 4.02 15.15
N LEU A 222 -5.94 4.39 14.28
CA LEU A 222 -7.20 3.74 13.76
C LEU A 222 -8.54 3.63 14.57
N ARG A 223 -9.62 4.21 14.02
CA ARG A 223 -10.91 4.64 14.65
C ARG A 223 -12.02 3.55 14.78
N CYS A 224 -12.90 3.63 15.81
CA CYS A 224 -14.27 3.05 15.80
C CYS A 224 -15.23 3.74 16.82
N ILE A 225 -16.55 3.59 16.61
CA ILE A 225 -17.64 4.52 16.99
C ILE A 225 -18.78 3.83 17.81
N ASP A 226 -19.46 4.59 18.69
CA ASP A 226 -20.72 4.24 19.41
C ASP A 226 -21.79 3.51 18.53
N LYS A 227 -22.46 2.50 19.09
CA LYS A 227 -23.55 1.72 18.47
C LYS A 227 -24.67 2.55 17.82
N GLN A 228 -25.15 3.63 18.44
CA GLN A 228 -26.23 4.44 17.84
C GLN A 228 -25.73 5.23 16.62
N LEU A 229 -24.51 5.72 16.69
CA LEU A 229 -23.86 6.43 15.60
C LEU A 229 -23.45 5.44 14.48
N ALA A 230 -22.96 4.24 14.82
CA ALA A 230 -22.70 3.12 13.90
C ALA A 230 -23.95 2.72 13.09
N LEU A 231 -25.11 2.64 13.75
CA LEU A 231 -26.39 2.37 13.08
C LEU A 231 -26.84 3.51 12.15
N SER A 232 -26.40 4.76 12.39
CA SER A 232 -26.71 5.88 11.49
C SER A 232 -25.98 5.76 10.14
N PHE A 233 -24.73 5.26 10.14
CA PHE A 233 -23.95 5.03 8.92
C PHE A 233 -24.56 3.95 8.01
N LEU A 234 -25.22 2.95 8.60
CA LEU A 234 -25.91 1.89 7.85
C LEU A 234 -27.17 2.37 7.10
N LYS A 235 -27.63 3.60 7.33
CA LYS A 235 -28.83 4.16 6.67
C LYS A 235 -28.55 4.91 5.37
N PHE A 236 -27.29 5.07 4.97
CA PHE A 236 -26.89 5.95 3.85
C PHE A 236 -26.78 5.29 2.47
N SER A 237 -27.05 3.99 2.29
CA SER A 237 -26.95 3.36 0.96
C SER A 237 -28.32 3.22 0.27
N ASP A 238 -28.51 3.99 -0.81
CA ASP A 238 -29.68 3.86 -1.72
C ASP A 238 -29.58 2.65 -2.67
N ASP A 239 -28.37 2.13 -2.93
CA ASP A 239 -28.16 0.93 -3.75
C ASP A 239 -28.22 -0.35 -2.91
N LYS A 240 -29.44 -0.88 -2.76
CA LYS A 240 -29.73 -2.09 -1.94
C LYS A 240 -29.76 -3.41 -2.72
N GLU A 241 -29.54 -3.41 -4.03
CA GLU A 241 -29.79 -4.63 -4.81
C GLU A 241 -28.70 -5.71 -4.63
N ASN A 242 -27.49 -5.38 -4.17
CA ASN A 242 -26.38 -6.35 -4.01
C ASN A 242 -25.50 -6.16 -2.76
N LEU A 243 -25.92 -5.32 -1.80
CA LEU A 243 -25.13 -5.03 -0.60
C LEU A 243 -25.87 -5.46 0.66
N GLU A 244 -25.15 -6.12 1.57
CA GLU A 244 -25.66 -6.55 2.87
C GLU A 244 -25.00 -5.70 3.97
N ALA A 245 -25.80 -5.14 4.87
CA ALA A 245 -25.28 -4.37 5.99
C ALA A 245 -24.70 -5.31 7.06
N VAL A 246 -23.53 -4.97 7.60
CA VAL A 246 -22.86 -5.74 8.66
C VAL A 246 -22.51 -4.80 9.82
N LEU A 247 -22.82 -5.23 11.04
CA LEU A 247 -22.50 -4.57 12.29
C LEU A 247 -21.58 -5.49 13.11
N PHE A 248 -20.39 -5.00 13.44
CA PHE A 248 -19.48 -5.66 14.37
C PHE A 248 -19.77 -5.21 15.79
N GLN A 249 -19.99 -6.16 16.70
CA GLN A 249 -20.13 -5.93 18.13
C GLN A 249 -18.94 -6.57 18.83
N ILE A 250 -18.08 -5.75 19.42
CA ILE A 250 -16.84 -6.16 20.05
C ILE A 250 -17.01 -6.08 21.57
N ASP A 251 -16.81 -7.20 22.27
CA ASP A 251 -16.65 -7.23 23.71
C ASP A 251 -15.15 -7.13 24.05
N ALA A 252 -14.77 -6.16 24.87
CA ALA A 252 -13.39 -5.88 25.20
C ALA A 252 -13.28 -5.46 26.68
N ASP A 253 -12.84 -6.38 27.53
CA ASP A 253 -12.63 -6.10 28.95
C ASP A 253 -11.20 -5.55 29.18
N PRO A 254 -11.05 -4.29 29.62
CA PRO A 254 -9.74 -3.71 29.88
C PRO A 254 -8.99 -4.40 31.03
N LYS A 255 -9.67 -5.22 31.84
CA LYS A 255 -9.08 -5.96 32.96
C LYS A 255 -8.50 -7.31 32.55
N MET A 256 -8.85 -7.82 31.37
CA MET A 256 -8.47 -9.17 30.93
C MET A 256 -7.16 -9.22 30.14
N ALA A 257 -6.64 -8.08 29.68
CA ALA A 257 -5.42 -8.02 28.88
C ALA A 257 -4.23 -7.48 29.69
N ILE A 258 -3.06 -8.14 29.55
CA ILE A 258 -1.82 -7.76 30.22
C ILE A 258 -1.20 -6.55 29.51
N THR A 259 -1.25 -6.55 28.18
CA THR A 259 -1.01 -5.37 27.35
C THR A 259 -2.26 -4.50 27.33
N LYS A 260 -2.16 -3.16 27.33
CA LYS A 260 -3.33 -2.27 27.15
C LYS A 260 -3.74 -2.34 25.68
N PRO A 261 -4.68 -3.22 25.30
CA PRO A 261 -4.88 -3.57 23.89
C PRO A 261 -5.76 -2.55 23.19
N PHE A 262 -6.38 -1.65 23.95
CA PHE A 262 -7.09 -0.51 23.46
C PHE A 262 -6.99 0.69 24.40
N ALA A 263 -7.31 1.87 23.90
CA ALA A 263 -7.34 3.12 24.63
C ALA A 263 -8.60 3.92 24.28
N ASP A 264 -9.24 4.52 25.28
CA ASP A 264 -10.22 5.58 25.04
C ASP A 264 -9.46 6.84 24.59
N ILE A 265 -9.80 7.37 23.42
CA ILE A 265 -9.18 8.55 22.82
C ILE A 265 -10.18 9.69 22.64
N THR A 266 -11.35 9.61 23.27
CA THR A 266 -12.42 10.62 23.18
C THR A 266 -11.92 12.04 23.44
N GLU A 267 -11.01 12.23 24.40
CA GLU A 267 -10.46 13.55 24.73
C GLU A 267 -9.56 14.16 23.65
N TYR A 268 -9.00 13.32 22.78
CA TYR A 268 -8.08 13.69 21.70
C TYR A 268 -8.74 13.67 20.32
N SER A 269 -10.00 13.24 20.23
CA SER A 269 -10.74 13.16 18.97
C SER A 269 -11.21 14.54 18.51
N GLU A 270 -11.16 14.77 17.20
CA GLU A 270 -11.72 15.97 16.54
C GLU A 270 -13.24 16.07 16.78
N TYR A 271 -13.92 14.91 16.89
CA TYR A 271 -15.34 14.78 17.18
C TYR A 271 -15.54 14.04 18.51
N LYS A 272 -15.53 14.78 19.62
CA LYS A 272 -15.64 14.22 20.98
C LYS A 272 -16.93 13.43 21.23
N ASP A 273 -17.96 13.69 20.45
CA ASP A 273 -19.26 13.04 20.58
C ASP A 273 -19.27 11.59 20.05
N GLU A 274 -18.17 11.15 19.40
CA GLU A 274 -18.05 9.80 18.83
C GLU A 274 -17.64 8.72 19.85
N ALA A 275 -17.23 9.13 21.06
CA ALA A 275 -16.80 8.24 22.17
C ALA A 275 -15.80 7.16 21.72
N GLU A 276 -14.68 7.63 21.16
CA GLU A 276 -13.77 6.82 20.36
C GLU A 276 -12.86 5.91 21.21
N VAL A 277 -12.84 4.61 20.88
CA VAL A 277 -11.95 3.62 21.48
C VAL A 277 -11.05 2.99 20.40
N LEU A 278 -9.75 3.02 20.67
CA LEU A 278 -8.65 2.71 19.78
C LEU A 278 -8.05 1.34 20.09
N PHE A 279 -8.05 0.37 19.18
CA PHE A 279 -7.38 -0.93 19.38
C PHE A 279 -5.95 -0.93 18.83
N MET A 280 -5.02 -1.59 19.53
CA MET A 280 -3.66 -1.78 19.05
C MET A 280 -3.65 -2.63 17.77
N LEU A 281 -2.75 -2.30 16.83
CA LEU A 281 -2.48 -3.12 15.66
C LEU A 281 -2.10 -4.54 16.10
N GLY A 282 -2.72 -5.54 15.48
CA GLY A 282 -2.54 -6.94 15.85
C GLY A 282 -3.49 -7.45 16.93
N SER A 283 -4.44 -6.63 17.41
CA SER A 283 -5.54 -7.10 18.26
C SER A 283 -6.30 -8.25 17.59
N ILE A 284 -6.50 -9.33 18.33
CA ILE A 284 -7.17 -10.54 17.84
C ILE A 284 -8.54 -10.63 18.48
N PHE A 285 -9.55 -10.92 17.66
CA PHE A 285 -10.93 -11.07 18.12
C PHE A 285 -11.43 -12.47 17.84
N ARG A 286 -11.91 -13.16 18.88
CA ARG A 286 -12.59 -14.44 18.77
C ARG A 286 -14.00 -14.20 18.28
N LEU A 287 -14.36 -14.81 17.16
CA LEU A 287 -15.73 -14.79 16.66
C LEU A 287 -16.64 -15.58 17.60
N ASP A 288 -17.64 -14.92 18.18
CA ASP A 288 -18.62 -15.54 19.06
C ASP A 288 -19.85 -16.01 18.29
N SER A 289 -20.39 -15.14 17.43
CA SER A 289 -21.57 -15.47 16.65
C SER A 289 -21.75 -14.58 15.42
N VAL A 290 -22.45 -15.10 14.42
CA VAL A 290 -22.90 -14.35 13.24
C VAL A 290 -24.40 -14.55 13.13
N ASN A 291 -25.16 -13.48 13.37
CA ASN A 291 -26.61 -13.53 13.44
C ASN A 291 -27.24 -12.45 12.58
N ARG A 292 -28.42 -12.70 12.03
CA ARG A 292 -29.18 -11.67 11.31
C ARG A 292 -30.10 -10.94 12.30
N SER A 293 -30.14 -9.62 12.22
CA SER A 293 -31.06 -8.79 13.02
C SER A 293 -32.52 -9.20 12.78
N LYS A 294 -33.38 -9.04 13.79
CA LYS A 294 -34.79 -9.48 13.79
C LYS A 294 -35.62 -8.92 12.62
N HIS A 295 -35.20 -7.81 12.02
CA HIS A 295 -35.83 -7.20 10.86
C HIS A 295 -35.16 -7.56 9.51
N GLY A 296 -34.21 -8.50 9.51
CA GLY A 296 -33.60 -9.08 8.31
C GLY A 296 -32.61 -8.18 7.57
N GLN A 297 -32.37 -6.95 8.02
CA GLN A 297 -31.65 -5.97 7.19
C GLN A 297 -30.15 -5.83 7.52
N VAL A 298 -29.68 -6.39 8.64
CA VAL A 298 -28.30 -6.23 9.10
C VAL A 298 -27.78 -7.55 9.69
N TRP A 299 -26.58 -7.97 9.28
CA TRP A 299 -25.80 -9.02 9.93
C TRP A 299 -25.08 -8.45 11.15
N ILE A 300 -25.17 -9.14 12.27
CA ILE A 300 -24.51 -8.79 13.53
C ILE A 300 -23.44 -9.85 13.77
N ILE A 301 -22.19 -9.41 13.73
CA ILE A 301 -21.02 -10.24 14.01
C ILE A 301 -20.57 -9.89 15.42
N GLN A 302 -20.74 -10.82 16.35
CA GLN A 302 -20.29 -10.67 17.72
C GLN A 302 -18.90 -11.28 17.87
N MET A 303 -18.02 -10.55 18.52
CA MET A 303 -16.65 -10.98 18.75
C MET A 303 -16.14 -10.49 20.10
N THR A 304 -15.21 -11.23 20.68
CA THR A 304 -14.56 -10.92 21.94
C THR A 304 -13.08 -10.67 21.69
N LEU A 305 -12.52 -9.59 22.23
CA LEU A 305 -11.08 -9.36 22.22
C LEU A 305 -10.37 -10.47 23.01
N CYS A 306 -9.45 -11.15 22.35
CA CYS A 306 -8.67 -12.21 22.95
C CYS A 306 -7.61 -11.65 23.89
N ASN A 307 -7.35 -12.33 25.00
CA ASN A 307 -6.20 -12.03 25.86
C ASN A 307 -4.90 -12.61 25.27
N ASP A 308 -3.76 -12.16 25.80
CA ASP A 308 -2.42 -12.57 25.38
C ASP A 308 -2.12 -14.07 25.62
N ASP A 309 -2.98 -14.79 26.34
CA ASP A 309 -2.77 -16.16 26.82
C ASP A 309 -3.70 -17.21 26.20
N GLU A 310 -4.77 -16.82 25.50
CA GLU A 310 -5.88 -17.70 25.06
C GLU A 310 -5.69 -18.40 23.71
N HIS A 311 -4.49 -18.40 23.13
CA HIS A 311 -4.30 -18.86 21.75
C HIS A 311 -3.45 -20.11 21.60
N ASP A 312 -4.02 -21.14 20.94
CA ASP A 312 -3.28 -22.26 20.34
C ASP A 312 -2.19 -21.78 19.36
N LEU A 313 -2.32 -20.56 18.84
CA LEU A 313 -1.34 -19.88 18.01
C LEU A 313 -0.09 -19.42 18.79
N LYS A 314 -0.16 -19.33 20.12
CA LYS A 314 0.95 -18.86 20.95
C LYS A 314 2.18 -19.74 20.80
N GLN A 315 2.00 -21.07 20.71
CA GLN A 315 3.11 -21.99 20.45
C GLN A 315 3.71 -21.78 19.06
N VAL A 316 2.89 -21.70 18.01
CA VAL A 316 3.37 -21.46 16.64
C VAL A 316 4.06 -20.10 16.50
N LEU A 317 3.53 -19.06 17.14
CA LEU A 317 4.13 -17.74 17.19
C LEU A 317 5.44 -17.74 17.99
N MET A 318 5.51 -18.49 19.09
CA MET A 318 6.75 -18.68 19.85
C MET A 318 7.79 -19.40 19.02
N ASP A 319 7.45 -20.50 18.37
CA ASP A 319 8.35 -21.27 17.50
C ASP A 319 8.86 -20.43 16.32
N MET A 320 7.96 -19.69 15.65
CA MET A 320 8.36 -18.78 14.56
C MET A 320 9.22 -17.61 15.07
N ARG A 321 8.90 -17.08 16.26
CA ARG A 321 9.74 -16.07 16.90
C ARG A 321 11.12 -16.63 17.19
N GLU A 322 11.26 -17.84 17.72
CA GLU A 322 12.57 -18.45 17.95
C GLU A 322 13.33 -18.74 16.65
N GLN A 323 12.62 -19.14 15.59
CA GLN A 323 13.21 -19.48 14.30
C GLN A 323 13.70 -18.25 13.52
N TYR A 324 12.93 -17.15 13.52
CA TYR A 324 13.17 -15.98 12.66
C TYR A 324 13.60 -14.73 13.42
N LEU A 325 13.20 -14.58 14.68
CA LEU A 325 13.52 -13.44 15.54
C LEU A 325 14.55 -13.86 16.60
N SER A 326 15.50 -12.97 16.92
CA SER A 326 16.38 -13.17 18.09
C SER A 326 16.44 -11.84 18.84
N LYS A 327 17.19 -11.75 19.95
CA LYS A 327 17.31 -10.50 20.73
C LYS A 327 17.67 -9.27 19.89
N GLU A 328 18.36 -9.47 18.76
CA GLU A 328 18.61 -8.42 17.76
C GLU A 328 17.85 -8.73 16.47
N THR A 329 16.93 -7.84 16.09
CA THR A 329 16.20 -7.88 14.82
C THR A 329 16.86 -6.89 13.86
N ASN A 330 17.21 -7.34 12.65
CA ASN A 330 17.90 -6.54 11.63
C ASN A 330 17.19 -6.63 10.28
N LEU A 331 17.52 -5.73 9.35
CA LEU A 331 16.89 -5.63 8.02
C LEU A 331 16.93 -6.95 7.21
N GLN A 332 17.91 -7.82 7.47
CA GLN A 332 17.99 -9.13 6.85
C GLN A 332 16.82 -10.03 7.26
N LYS A 333 16.46 -10.06 8.54
CA LYS A 333 15.32 -10.86 9.02
C LYS A 333 14.01 -10.36 8.44
N LEU A 334 13.83 -9.04 8.37
CA LEU A 334 12.70 -8.43 7.68
C LEU A 334 12.63 -8.90 6.22
N GLY A 335 13.74 -8.85 5.49
CA GLY A 335 13.80 -9.33 4.10
C GLY A 335 13.45 -10.82 3.95
N LYS A 336 13.84 -11.67 4.91
CA LYS A 336 13.48 -13.10 4.91
C LYS A 336 11.99 -13.32 5.14
N ILE A 337 11.38 -12.63 6.10
CA ILE A 337 9.94 -12.70 6.35
C ILE A 337 9.17 -12.25 5.11
N LEU A 338 9.59 -11.14 4.48
CA LEU A 338 8.98 -10.66 3.23
C LEU A 338 9.10 -11.68 2.08
N LEU A 339 10.22 -12.41 1.99
CA LEU A 339 10.41 -13.45 0.99
C LEU A 339 9.44 -14.63 1.20
N GLU A 340 9.25 -15.09 2.44
CA GLU A 340 8.31 -16.16 2.79
C GLU A 340 6.84 -15.73 2.56
N MET A 341 6.54 -14.45 2.71
CA MET A 341 5.24 -13.86 2.34
C MET A 341 5.07 -13.66 0.82
N GLY A 342 6.01 -14.13 -0.01
CA GLY A 342 5.97 -13.99 -1.47
C GLY A 342 6.25 -12.56 -1.97
N LYS A 343 6.66 -11.63 -1.11
CA LYS A 343 7.00 -10.23 -1.45
C LYS A 343 8.46 -10.11 -1.90
N SER A 344 8.82 -10.84 -2.96
CA SER A 344 10.21 -10.96 -3.40
C SER A 344 10.87 -9.63 -3.79
N ASP A 345 10.16 -8.71 -4.43
CA ASP A 345 10.74 -7.43 -4.84
C ASP A 345 11.13 -6.55 -3.64
N LEU A 346 10.27 -6.50 -2.62
CA LEU A 346 10.54 -5.78 -1.37
C LEU A 346 11.66 -6.45 -0.57
N ALA A 347 11.66 -7.78 -0.47
CA ALA A 347 12.75 -8.52 0.15
C ALA A 347 14.10 -8.19 -0.49
N GLN A 348 14.15 -8.15 -1.83
CA GLN A 348 15.36 -7.79 -2.56
C GLN A 348 15.84 -6.37 -2.21
N HIS A 349 14.92 -5.42 -2.15
CA HIS A 349 15.24 -4.03 -1.84
C HIS A 349 15.91 -3.91 -0.47
N TYR A 350 15.35 -4.53 0.58
CA TYR A 350 15.93 -4.49 1.93
C TYR A 350 17.28 -5.22 2.02
N PHE A 351 17.46 -6.34 1.32
CA PHE A 351 18.76 -7.02 1.29
C PHE A 351 19.85 -6.16 0.65
N ILE A 352 19.53 -5.43 -0.43
CA ILE A 352 20.48 -4.51 -1.09
C ILE A 352 20.80 -3.33 -0.18
N ARG A 353 19.78 -2.70 0.42
CA ARG A 353 19.98 -1.58 1.36
C ARG A 353 20.90 -1.97 2.53
N MET A 354 20.71 -3.16 3.09
CA MET A 354 21.59 -3.65 4.16
C MET A 354 23.03 -3.93 3.67
N LEU A 355 23.20 -4.44 2.45
CA LEU A 355 24.53 -4.59 1.85
C LEU A 355 25.25 -3.26 1.62
N GLU A 356 24.53 -2.17 1.39
CA GLU A 356 25.13 -0.84 1.23
C GLU A 356 25.58 -0.25 2.56
N GLN A 357 24.88 -0.57 3.66
CA GLN A 357 25.18 -0.10 5.01
C GLN A 357 26.31 -0.87 5.70
N LEU A 358 26.58 -2.13 5.29
CA LEU A 358 27.60 -2.97 5.92
C LEU A 358 29.01 -2.74 5.36
N PRO A 359 30.07 -2.75 6.21
CA PRO A 359 31.46 -2.75 5.75
C PRO A 359 31.76 -3.90 4.78
N SER A 360 32.64 -3.69 3.81
CA SER A 360 32.95 -4.68 2.76
C SER A 360 33.43 -6.06 3.27
N ASN A 361 33.99 -6.11 4.48
CA ASN A 361 34.49 -7.34 5.12
C ASN A 361 33.55 -7.92 6.18
N ASP A 362 32.33 -7.38 6.32
CA ASP A 362 31.38 -7.86 7.31
C ASP A 362 30.88 -9.28 6.98
N PRO A 363 30.96 -10.25 7.92
CA PRO A 363 30.48 -11.62 7.71
C PRO A 363 29.00 -11.71 7.29
N LEU A 364 28.14 -10.79 7.75
CA LEU A 364 26.70 -10.79 7.42
C LEU A 364 26.43 -10.59 5.92
N ARG A 365 27.39 -10.01 5.18
CA ARG A 365 27.30 -9.88 3.71
C ARG A 365 27.28 -11.23 3.02
N ILE A 366 27.90 -12.26 3.60
CA ILE A 366 27.86 -13.63 3.07
C ILE A 366 26.42 -14.13 3.05
N ASP A 367 25.72 -13.97 4.18
CA ASP A 367 24.34 -14.44 4.31
C ASP A 367 23.39 -13.65 3.40
N LEU A 368 23.57 -12.31 3.30
CA LEU A 368 22.80 -11.48 2.37
C LEU A 368 23.01 -11.88 0.90
N TYR A 369 24.22 -12.27 0.50
CA TYR A 369 24.46 -12.79 -0.85
C TYR A 369 23.76 -14.14 -1.08
N LEU A 370 23.68 -15.00 -0.08
CA LEU A 370 22.95 -16.26 -0.18
C LEU A 370 21.43 -16.03 -0.26
N ASP A 371 20.90 -15.09 0.52
CA ASP A 371 19.49 -14.71 0.49
C ASP A 371 19.10 -14.14 -0.89
N LEU A 372 19.92 -13.26 -1.46
CA LEU A 372 19.75 -12.75 -2.83
C LEU A 372 19.86 -13.84 -3.90
N ALA A 373 20.72 -14.85 -3.69
CA ALA A 373 20.82 -15.98 -4.60
C ALA A 373 19.56 -16.84 -4.59
N THR A 374 19.02 -17.10 -3.39
CA THR A 374 17.77 -17.84 -3.20
C THR A 374 16.60 -17.13 -3.88
N LEU A 375 16.48 -15.81 -3.67
CA LEU A 375 15.49 -14.97 -4.35
C LEU A 375 15.58 -15.06 -5.88
N LYS A 376 16.79 -14.99 -6.44
CA LYS A 376 16.97 -15.14 -7.91
C LYS A 376 16.72 -16.56 -8.41
N SER A 377 16.86 -17.57 -7.56
CA SER A 377 16.53 -18.96 -7.90
C SER A 377 15.01 -19.15 -7.98
N TYR A 378 14.27 -18.64 -6.99
CA TYR A 378 12.80 -18.65 -7.00
C TYR A 378 12.22 -17.88 -8.19
N ALA A 379 12.86 -16.78 -8.60
CA ALA A 379 12.49 -16.03 -9.80
C ALA A 379 12.94 -16.68 -11.14
N GLY A 380 13.48 -17.91 -11.13
CA GLY A 380 13.95 -18.61 -12.33
C GLY A 380 15.27 -18.08 -12.94
N HIS A 381 15.89 -17.08 -12.33
CA HIS A 381 17.12 -16.43 -12.82
C HIS A 381 18.39 -17.13 -12.30
N LEU A 382 18.60 -18.39 -12.69
CA LEU A 382 19.71 -19.24 -12.22
C LEU A 382 21.10 -18.60 -12.39
N ASN A 383 21.34 -17.93 -13.53
CA ASN A 383 22.62 -17.24 -13.78
C ASN A 383 22.88 -16.11 -12.78
N LYS A 384 21.86 -15.36 -12.39
CA LYS A 384 21.98 -14.29 -11.39
C LYS A 384 22.17 -14.89 -9.99
N SER A 385 21.49 -15.99 -9.69
CA SER A 385 21.68 -16.75 -8.45
C SER A 385 23.13 -17.23 -8.28
N MET A 386 23.71 -17.84 -9.32
CA MET A 386 25.09 -18.29 -9.28
C MET A 386 26.10 -17.16 -9.03
N LYS A 387 25.90 -15.99 -9.66
CA LYS A 387 26.75 -14.81 -9.43
C LYS A 387 26.76 -14.40 -7.95
N TRP A 388 25.61 -14.41 -7.28
CA TRP A 388 25.51 -14.08 -5.87
C TRP A 388 26.19 -15.15 -4.98
N ARG A 389 26.01 -16.44 -5.27
CA ARG A 389 26.72 -17.52 -4.54
C ARG A 389 28.24 -17.44 -4.70
N GLN A 390 28.72 -17.06 -5.88
CA GLN A 390 30.16 -16.83 -6.11
C GLN A 390 30.70 -15.69 -5.25
N LYS A 391 29.98 -14.56 -5.15
CA LYS A 391 30.35 -13.45 -4.25
C LYS A 391 30.41 -13.90 -2.79
N ALA A 392 29.44 -14.68 -2.33
CA ALA A 392 29.42 -15.26 -0.97
C ALA A 392 30.67 -16.13 -0.72
N SER A 393 30.99 -17.03 -1.66
CA SER A 393 32.15 -17.90 -1.52
C SER A 393 33.49 -17.14 -1.55
N ALA A 394 33.62 -16.11 -2.38
CA ALA A 394 34.82 -15.30 -2.47
C ALA A 394 35.09 -14.55 -1.15
N LEU A 395 34.07 -13.90 -0.58
CA LEU A 395 34.17 -13.19 0.68
C LEU A 395 34.49 -14.14 1.85
N LYS A 396 33.86 -15.33 1.88
CA LYS A 396 34.15 -16.36 2.89
C LYS A 396 35.63 -16.76 2.90
N LYS A 397 36.22 -16.95 1.71
CA LYS A 397 37.66 -17.27 1.58
C LYS A 397 38.55 -16.12 2.05
N GLN A 398 38.17 -14.88 1.72
CA GLN A 398 38.91 -13.68 2.13
C GLN A 398 38.95 -13.55 3.66
N ILE A 399 37.81 -13.66 4.34
CA ILE A 399 37.73 -13.58 5.81
C ILE A 399 38.54 -14.70 6.48
N GLN A 400 38.47 -15.92 5.95
CA GLN A 400 39.23 -17.08 6.47
C GLN A 400 40.75 -16.91 6.31
N SER A 401 41.19 -16.27 5.22
CA SER A 401 42.62 -15.97 5.02
C SER A 401 43.14 -14.91 6.01
N ILE A 402 42.32 -13.90 6.32
CA ILE A 402 42.64 -12.83 7.28
C ILE A 402 42.72 -13.40 8.70
N SER A 403 41.76 -14.22 9.11
CA SER A 403 41.78 -14.85 10.45
C SER A 403 42.99 -15.77 10.65
N SER A 404 43.36 -16.54 9.62
CA SER A 404 44.54 -17.41 9.66
C SER A 404 45.85 -16.62 9.79
N SER A 405 45.94 -15.44 9.16
CA SER A 405 47.10 -14.54 9.22
C SER A 405 47.28 -13.92 10.61
N ILE A 406 46.17 -13.52 11.25
CA ILE A 406 46.16 -12.94 12.61
C ILE A 406 46.50 -14.00 13.67
N SER A 407 46.09 -15.26 13.47
CA SER A 407 46.46 -16.36 14.38
C SER A 407 47.96 -16.68 14.33
N LYS A 408 48.60 -16.49 13.16
CA LYS A 408 50.04 -16.74 12.97
C LYS A 408 50.92 -15.59 13.48
N SER A 409 50.39 -14.36 13.58
CA SER A 409 51.10 -13.23 14.18
C SER A 409 51.01 -13.18 15.71
N LYS A 410 50.25 -14.09 16.33
CA LYS A 410 50.20 -14.31 17.77
C LYS A 410 50.80 -15.68 18.11
N ILE A 411 52.12 -15.78 18.22
CA ILE A 411 52.77 -16.91 18.90
C ILE A 411 53.96 -16.37 19.71
N PRO A 412 54.41 -17.09 20.76
CA PRO A 412 54.06 -16.97 22.17
C PRO A 412 55.18 -16.29 22.97
N ILE A 413 55.00 -16.14 24.29
CA ILE A 413 56.01 -15.69 25.26
C ILE A 413 57.27 -16.56 25.18
#